data_AF-A0A968MTJ9-F1
#
_entry.id   AF-A0A968MTJ9-F1
#
_cell.length_a   1.000
_cell.length_b   1.000
_cell.length_c   1.000
_cell.angle_alpha   90.00
_cell.angle_beta   90.00
_cell.angle_gamma   90.00
#
_symmetry.space_group_name_H-M   'P 1'
#
loop_
_entity.id
_entity.type
_entity.pdbx_description
1 polymer ?
#
loop_
_entity_poly.entity_id
_entity_poly.type
_entity_poly.pdbx_seq_one_letter_code
_entity_poly.pdbx_strand_id
1 'polypeptide(L)'
;MQPQQYSFWTWFAGYKYIDIYQKEVPVTYTELKTLDGQKKEITLPDGTNIWLNSGTTLKYANTFGQQNREVFLIGEAYFNVTRDTTKTFIVRTDNITIKSFGYKL
;
A
#
# COMPACT_ATOMS: atom_id res chain seq x y z
N MET A 1 -18.24 -47.13 -43.37
CA MET A 1 -16.82 -46.83 -43.58
C MET A 1 -16.53 -45.48 -42.92
N GLN A 2 -15.66 -45.43 -41.92
CA GLN A 2 -15.00 -44.17 -41.53
C GLN A 2 -13.79 -43.95 -42.46
N PRO A 3 -13.32 -42.70 -42.63
CA PRO A 3 -12.18 -42.32 -41.81
C PRO A 3 -12.34 -40.96 -41.10
N GLN A 4 -11.55 -40.86 -40.04
CA GLN A 4 -11.43 -39.78 -39.07
C GLN A 4 -10.98 -38.45 -39.69
N GLN A 5 -11.48 -37.32 -39.18
CA GLN A 5 -10.80 -36.03 -39.17
C GLN A 5 -11.14 -35.31 -37.86
N TYR A 6 -10.12 -34.97 -37.08
CA TYR A 6 -10.21 -34.26 -35.80
C TYR A 6 -10.78 -32.84 -35.98
N SER A 7 -11.67 -32.40 -35.09
CA SER A 7 -12.23 -31.03 -35.09
C SER A 7 -11.48 -30.13 -34.09
N PHE A 8 -10.81 -29.12 -34.64
CA PHE A 8 -10.09 -28.05 -33.95
C PHE A 8 -11.06 -26.93 -33.49
N TRP A 9 -11.69 -27.01 -32.29
CA TRP A 9 -12.35 -25.84 -31.66
C TRP A 9 -12.33 -25.86 -30.11
N THR A 10 -11.17 -26.10 -29.50
CA THR A 10 -10.91 -25.78 -28.08
C THR A 10 -9.77 -24.77 -27.96
N TRP A 11 -9.93 -23.57 -28.51
CA TRP A 11 -8.91 -22.50 -28.44
C TRP A 11 -9.41 -21.12 -27.95
N PHE A 12 -10.71 -20.92 -27.71
CA PHE A 12 -11.21 -19.61 -27.25
C PHE A 12 -12.07 -19.62 -25.98
N ALA A 13 -12.49 -20.79 -25.47
CA ALA A 13 -13.23 -20.84 -24.22
C ALA A 13 -12.32 -20.64 -22.99
N GLY A 14 -11.00 -20.90 -23.09
CA GLY A 14 -10.10 -20.84 -21.93
C GLY A 14 -9.73 -19.43 -21.44
N TYR A 15 -9.73 -18.43 -22.33
CA TYR A 15 -9.32 -17.06 -21.96
C TYR A 15 -10.39 -16.30 -21.17
N LYS A 16 -11.66 -16.73 -21.21
CA LYS A 16 -12.76 -16.03 -20.53
C LYS A 16 -13.04 -16.51 -19.10
N TYR A 17 -12.40 -17.59 -18.65
CA TYR A 17 -12.63 -18.18 -17.32
C TYR A 17 -11.64 -17.69 -16.24
N ILE A 18 -10.50 -17.10 -16.63
CA ILE A 18 -9.50 -16.58 -15.67
C ILE A 18 -9.77 -15.12 -15.23
N ASP A 19 -10.66 -14.42 -15.94
CA ASP A 19 -11.23 -13.07 -15.67
C ASP A 19 -11.90 -12.86 -14.29
N ILE A 20 -12.48 -13.93 -13.72
CA ILE A 20 -13.63 -13.80 -12.79
C ILE A 20 -13.35 -14.18 -11.33
N TYR A 21 -12.09 -14.47 -10.96
CA TYR A 21 -11.73 -14.84 -9.59
C TYR A 21 -10.64 -13.92 -9.00
N GLN A 22 -10.90 -12.62 -8.98
CA GLN A 22 -10.09 -11.69 -8.21
C GLN A 22 -10.57 -11.72 -6.74
N LYS A 23 -10.02 -12.66 -5.97
CA LYS A 23 -10.30 -12.79 -4.53
C LYS A 23 -9.83 -11.53 -3.80
N GLU A 24 -10.76 -10.72 -3.32
CA GLU A 24 -10.43 -9.56 -2.49
C GLU A 24 -9.84 -10.04 -1.16
N VAL A 25 -8.51 -9.95 -1.03
CA VAL A 25 -7.82 -10.27 0.23
C VAL A 25 -8.02 -9.07 1.16
N PRO A 26 -8.57 -9.25 2.36
CA PRO A 26 -8.77 -8.14 3.28
C PRO A 26 -7.43 -7.49 3.63
N VAL A 27 -7.34 -6.17 3.47
CA VAL A 27 -6.14 -5.41 3.83
C VAL A 27 -6.04 -5.34 5.35
N THR A 28 -5.00 -5.94 5.91
CA THR A 28 -4.66 -5.82 7.32
C THR A 28 -3.73 -4.62 7.56
N TYR A 29 -3.81 -4.01 8.73
CA TYR A 29 -3.07 -2.79 9.06
C TYR A 29 -2.24 -2.95 10.33
N THR A 30 -1.11 -2.25 10.37
CA THR A 30 -0.34 -1.97 11.59
C THR A 30 -0.69 -0.57 12.07
N GLU A 31 -0.94 -0.43 13.38
CA GLU A 31 -1.23 0.85 14.03
C GLU A 31 -0.21 1.11 15.14
N LEU A 32 0.33 2.32 15.16
CA LEU A 32 1.31 2.78 16.13
C LEU A 32 0.77 4.03 16.83
N LYS A 33 0.82 4.02 18.16
CA LYS A 33 0.35 5.14 18.99
C LYS A 33 1.46 5.60 19.92
N THR A 34 1.62 6.91 20.04
CA THR A 34 2.38 7.53 21.11
C THR A 34 1.44 8.02 22.21
N LEU A 35 1.86 7.84 23.45
CA LEU A 35 1.16 8.43 24.60
C LEU A 35 1.43 9.93 24.69
N ASP A 36 0.69 10.62 25.55
CA ASP A 36 0.95 12.02 25.86
C ASP A 36 2.35 12.19 26.48
N GLY A 37 3.10 13.17 25.97
CA GLY A 37 4.51 13.41 26.30
C GLY A 37 5.50 12.47 25.62
N GLN A 38 5.04 11.44 24.90
CA GLN A 38 5.93 10.46 24.24
C GLN A 38 6.25 10.87 22.80
N LYS A 39 7.53 10.79 22.42
CA LYS A 39 7.95 10.82 21.02
C LYS A 39 8.50 9.45 20.62
N LYS A 40 8.37 9.09 19.35
CA LYS A 40 8.87 7.81 18.83
C LYS A 40 9.43 7.95 17.42
N GLU A 41 10.59 7.36 17.19
CA GLU A 41 11.15 7.20 15.85
C GLU A 41 10.85 5.79 15.34
N ILE A 42 10.46 5.69 14.07
CA ILE A 42 10.21 4.43 13.39
C ILE A 42 10.76 4.46 11.96
N THR A 43 11.06 3.28 11.44
CA THR A 43 11.43 3.08 10.03
C THR A 43 10.37 2.19 9.39
N LEU A 44 9.79 2.65 8.28
CA LEU A 44 8.85 1.87 7.49
C LEU A 44 9.58 0.84 6.61
N PRO A 45 8.88 -0.18 6.07
CA PRO A 45 9.50 -1.19 5.21
C PRO A 45 10.20 -0.65 3.95
N ASP A 46 9.84 0.54 3.45
CA ASP A 46 10.50 1.19 2.32
C ASP A 46 11.75 2.02 2.74
N GLY A 47 12.14 1.98 4.01
CA GLY A 47 13.23 2.75 4.58
C GLY A 47 12.87 4.17 5.01
N THR A 48 11.62 4.62 4.82
CA THR A 48 11.18 5.95 5.25
C THR A 48 11.27 6.05 6.77
N ASN A 49 11.98 7.08 7.27
CA ASN A 49 12.08 7.35 8.70
C ASN A 49 11.03 8.37 9.13
N ILE A 50 10.38 8.11 10.26
CA ILE A 50 9.27 8.92 10.78
C ILE A 50 9.49 9.18 12.26
N TRP A 51 9.34 10.44 12.66
CA TRP A 51 9.30 10.85 14.06
C TRP A 51 7.87 11.25 14.41
N LEU A 52 7.24 10.49 15.29
CA LEU A 52 5.91 10.74 15.83
C LEU A 52 6.02 11.62 17.07
N ASN A 53 5.22 12.68 17.14
CA ASN A 53 5.12 13.53 18.33
C ASN A 53 4.19 12.91 19.40
N SER A 54 3.97 13.61 20.50
CA SER A 54 3.02 13.27 21.56
C SER A 54 1.61 13.01 21.01
N GLY A 55 0.90 12.03 21.58
CA GLY A 55 -0.53 11.79 21.29
C GLY A 55 -0.85 11.49 19.82
N THR A 56 0.11 10.93 19.07
CA THR A 56 0.03 10.73 17.63
C THR A 56 -0.29 9.28 17.30
N THR A 57 -1.15 9.06 16.31
CA THR A 57 -1.47 7.75 15.75
C THR A 57 -1.03 7.69 14.30
N LEU A 58 -0.24 6.67 13.96
CA LEU A 58 0.14 6.33 12.58
C LEU A 58 -0.38 4.93 12.24
N LYS A 59 -1.03 4.79 11.09
CA LYS A 59 -1.53 3.51 10.58
C LYS A 59 -1.07 3.28 9.14
N TYR A 60 -0.67 2.07 8.80
CA TYR A 60 -0.27 1.69 7.44
C TYR A 60 -0.62 0.23 7.15
N ALA A 61 -0.80 -0.11 5.87
CA ALA A 61 -1.14 -1.48 5.47
C ALA A 61 0.05 -2.42 5.74
N ASN A 62 -0.20 -3.68 6.12
CA ASN A 62 0.87 -4.66 6.29
C ASN A 62 1.59 -4.99 4.97
N THR A 63 0.97 -4.64 3.84
CA THR A 63 1.54 -4.71 2.48
C THR A 63 2.19 -3.40 2.03
N PHE A 64 2.44 -2.47 2.95
CA PHE A 64 3.04 -1.16 2.66
C PHE A 64 4.30 -1.30 1.79
N GLY A 65 4.40 -0.49 0.73
CA GLY A 65 5.50 -0.53 -0.22
C GLY A 65 5.34 -1.53 -1.37
N GLN A 66 4.45 -2.53 -1.26
CA GLN A 66 4.25 -3.50 -2.35
C GLN A 66 3.46 -2.89 -3.51
N GLN A 67 2.27 -2.35 -3.22
CA GLN A 67 1.41 -1.72 -4.22
C GLN A 67 1.38 -0.19 -4.09
N ASN A 68 1.25 0.31 -2.86
CA ASN A 68 1.22 1.73 -2.54
C ASN A 68 2.09 2.05 -1.31
N ARG A 69 2.49 3.31 -1.17
CA ARG A 69 3.17 3.84 0.02
C ARG A 69 2.23 4.83 0.69
N GLU A 70 1.23 4.31 1.39
CA GLU A 70 0.18 5.10 2.02
C GLU A 70 0.19 4.92 3.53
N VAL A 71 0.15 6.04 4.26
CA VAL A 71 -0.01 6.07 5.70
C VAL A 71 -1.19 6.97 6.09
N PHE A 72 -1.84 6.63 7.19
CA PHE A 72 -2.88 7.42 7.82
C PHE A 72 -2.31 8.00 9.11
N LEU A 73 -2.46 9.31 9.30
CA LEU A 73 -1.89 10.04 10.43
C LEU A 73 -2.97 10.88 11.13
N ILE A 74 -3.02 10.75 12.45
CA ILE A 74 -3.73 11.65 13.37
C ILE A 74 -2.70 12.20 14.35
N GLY A 75 -2.60 13.53 14.47
CA GLY A 75 -1.58 14.20 15.27
C GLY A 75 -0.45 14.75 14.40
N GLU A 76 0.78 14.71 14.92
CA GLU A 76 1.93 15.38 14.29
C GLU A 76 3.09 14.41 14.09
N ALA A 77 3.65 14.42 12.88
CA ALA A 77 4.80 13.60 12.56
C ALA A 77 5.71 14.29 11.54
N TYR A 78 7.02 14.04 11.67
CA TYR A 78 8.03 14.42 10.69
C TYR A 78 8.37 13.20 9.82
N PHE A 79 8.44 13.39 8.50
CA PHE A 79 8.69 12.31 7.54
C PHE A 79 9.96 12.59 6.74
N ASN A 80 10.97 11.73 6.91
CA ASN A 80 12.11 11.65 6.00
C ASN A 80 11.88 10.50 5.02
N VAL A 81 11.17 10.81 3.93
CA VAL A 81 10.67 9.83 2.96
C VAL A 81 11.78 9.30 2.06
N THR A 82 11.89 7.97 1.96
CA THR A 82 12.78 7.33 0.97
C THR A 82 12.34 7.71 -0.44
N ARG A 83 13.29 8.17 -1.24
CA ARG A 83 13.05 8.50 -2.65
C ARG A 83 12.74 7.23 -3.44
N ASP A 84 11.57 7.21 -4.07
CA ASP A 84 11.15 6.20 -5.03
C ASP A 84 10.29 6.90 -6.10
N THR A 85 10.76 6.87 -7.35
CA THR A 85 10.09 7.52 -8.49
C THR A 85 9.00 6.66 -9.11
N THR A 86 8.91 5.38 -8.73
CA THR A 86 7.93 4.43 -9.25
C THR A 86 6.63 4.43 -8.44
N LYS A 87 6.70 4.81 -7.15
CA LYS A 87 5.56 4.80 -6.23
C LYS A 87 5.53 6.07 -5.39
N THR A 88 4.43 6.82 -5.42
CA THR A 88 4.25 8.01 -4.59
C THR A 88 4.06 7.67 -3.12
N PHE A 89 4.64 8.48 -2.22
CA PHE A 89 4.36 8.42 -0.79
C PHE A 89 3.18 9.35 -0.45
N ILE A 90 2.14 8.81 0.17
CA ILE A 90 0.87 9.47 0.45
C ILE A 90 0.65 9.47 1.96
N VAL A 91 0.45 10.66 2.53
CA VAL A 91 -0.02 10.83 3.90
C VAL A 91 -1.48 11.27 3.86
N ARG A 92 -2.36 10.47 4.46
CA ARG A 92 -3.76 10.83 4.68
C ARG A 92 -3.95 11.28 6.12
N THR A 93 -4.46 12.48 6.29
CA THR A 93 -5.03 12.93 7.56
C THR A 93 -6.53 13.15 7.37
N ASP A 94 -7.29 13.24 8.46
CA ASP A 94 -8.75 13.36 8.42
C ASP A 94 -9.25 14.53 7.54
N ASN A 95 -8.44 15.60 7.41
CA ASN A 95 -8.83 16.80 6.68
C ASN A 95 -7.89 17.17 5.51
N ILE A 96 -6.70 16.56 5.39
CA ILE A 96 -5.69 16.94 4.38
C ILE A 96 -4.96 15.70 3.85
N THR A 97 -4.89 15.57 2.53
CA THR A 97 -3.98 14.60 1.90
C THR A 97 -2.72 15.32 1.43
N ILE A 98 -1.57 14.98 2.02
CA ILE A 98 -0.26 15.50 1.61
C ILE A 98 0.40 14.45 0.72
N LYS A 99 0.72 14.83 -0.52
CA LYS A 99 1.47 13.98 -1.48
C LYS A 99 2.89 14.53 -1.60
N SER A 100 3.90 13.71 -1.30
CA SER A 100 5.30 14.10 -1.48
C SER A 100 5.94 13.32 -2.64
N PHE A 101 6.62 14.05 -3.51
CA PHE A 101 7.46 13.49 -4.58
C PHE A 101 8.97 13.51 -4.23
N GLY A 102 9.30 13.61 -2.93
CA GLY A 102 10.68 13.50 -2.47
C GLY A 102 11.43 14.82 -2.43
N TYR A 103 10.87 15.83 -1.77
CA TYR A 103 11.64 16.96 -1.27
C TYR A 103 11.39 17.14 0.22
N LYS A 104 12.47 17.48 0.93
CA LYS A 104 12.52 17.74 2.38
C LYS A 104 11.40 18.71 2.75
N LEU A 105 10.48 18.25 3.59
CA LEU A 105 9.59 19.09 4.39
C LEU A 105 10.12 19.11 5.83
#